data_AF-B1C4M4-F1
#
_entry.id   AF-B1C4M4-F1
#
_cell.length_a   1.000
_cell.length_b   1.000
_cell.length_c   1.000
_cell.angle_alpha   90.00
_cell.angle_beta   90.00
_cell.angle_gamma   90.00
#
_symmetry.space_group_name_H-M   'P 1'
#
loop_
_entity.id
_entity.type
_entity.pdbx_description
1 polymer ?
#
loop_
_entity_poly.entity_id
_entity_poly.type
_entity_poly.pdbx_seq_one_letter_code
_entity_poly.pdbx_strand_id
1 'polypeptide(L)'
;MMIKETILELINNDFINTGKIYFSNNIPIQISNAIYSFGSNDISNIIVFIDNSDNLDGSIGYIFTDNKLYSNLGSFSYDQITKLELEKHHNDPKISAYITTKDNKYCFDNKHFNSETLLKLFSKITDLNIDVILNDHEKVAYYVSIVLNDLLNDEYEDIELTTQLKNKINSFLHDLELIEKLDDSQYNDELEQLCLHALNFFDELELDSEEIDILIELKKDFDNKKYRNSQQVNESKKYYDDLMNKYLNGDPNTINQMKNVMKNLGLDENSLKDKSPDEINQYIDNLCNSFGISRQQVDNLAKKFNFK
;
A
#
# COMPACT_ATOMS: atom_id res chain seq x y z
N MET A 1 12.74 19.32 28.27
CA MET A 1 11.55 20.17 27.99
C MET A 1 10.39 19.62 28.79
N MET A 2 9.49 20.43 29.38
CA MET A 2 8.34 19.83 30.07
C MET A 2 7.35 19.26 29.03
N ILE A 3 6.85 18.04 29.24
CA ILE A 3 5.93 17.35 28.30
C ILE A 3 4.75 18.26 27.93
N LYS A 4 4.20 18.99 28.91
CA LYS A 4 3.14 19.96 28.68
C LYS A 4 3.48 21.07 27.69
N GLU A 5 4.68 21.64 27.77
CA GLU A 5 5.12 22.69 26.84
C GLU A 5 5.22 22.12 25.42
N THR A 6 5.76 20.91 25.29
CA THR A 6 5.86 20.18 24.01
C THR A 6 4.50 19.95 23.36
N ILE A 7 3.52 19.50 24.15
CA ILE A 7 2.14 19.29 23.69
C ILE A 7 1.52 20.61 23.22
N LEU A 8 1.68 21.69 23.99
CA LEU A 8 1.10 22.99 23.65
C LEU A 8 1.79 23.67 22.46
N GLU A 9 3.08 23.39 22.23
CA GLU A 9 3.83 23.91 21.08
C GLU A 9 3.41 23.21 19.77
N LEU A 10 3.23 21.89 19.80
CA LEU A 10 3.01 21.09 18.59
C LEU A 10 1.54 20.85 18.25
N ILE A 11 0.64 20.84 19.23
CA ILE A 11 -0.79 20.71 18.94
C ILE A 11 -1.35 22.08 18.55
N ASN A 12 -1.59 22.24 17.26
CA ASN A 12 -2.20 23.41 16.65
C ASN A 12 -3.28 22.95 15.63
N ASN A 13 -3.86 23.89 14.87
CA ASN A 13 -4.91 23.53 13.91
C ASN A 13 -4.44 22.59 12.79
N ASP A 14 -3.14 22.53 12.49
CA ASP A 14 -2.56 21.63 11.48
C ASP A 14 -2.26 20.23 12.06
N PHE A 15 -2.49 20.02 13.36
CA PHE A 15 -2.33 18.74 14.03
C PHE A 15 -3.47 17.76 13.72
N ILE A 16 -4.67 18.28 13.46
CA ILE A 16 -5.86 17.48 13.14
C ILE A 16 -6.32 17.73 11.72
N ASN A 17 -6.81 16.69 11.05
CA ASN A 17 -7.46 16.81 9.75
C ASN A 17 -8.98 17.00 9.89
N THR A 18 -9.55 16.49 10.99
CA THR A 18 -10.98 16.59 11.32
C THR A 18 -11.17 16.71 12.83
N GLY A 19 -12.24 17.37 13.26
CA GLY A 19 -12.61 17.50 14.67
C GLY A 19 -12.32 18.90 15.23
N LYS A 20 -12.23 19.02 16.55
CA LYS A 20 -11.98 20.30 17.23
C LYS A 20 -11.07 20.14 18.43
N ILE A 21 -10.07 21.04 18.51
CA ILE A 21 -9.11 21.11 19.60
C ILE A 21 -9.62 22.06 20.69
N TYR A 22 -9.55 21.59 21.93
CA TYR A 22 -9.83 22.35 23.14
C TYR A 22 -8.62 22.29 24.08
N PHE A 23 -8.02 23.45 24.33
CA PHE A 23 -6.93 23.57 25.30
C PHE A 23 -7.48 23.65 26.73
N SER A 24 -6.62 23.40 27.72
CA SER A 24 -6.99 23.32 29.15
C SER A 24 -7.84 24.47 29.69
N ASN A 25 -7.73 25.66 29.10
CA ASN A 25 -8.47 26.87 29.47
C ASN A 25 -9.88 26.97 28.84
N ASN A 26 -10.23 26.09 27.91
CA ASN A 26 -11.50 26.14 27.16
C ASN A 26 -12.07 24.74 26.89
N ILE A 27 -11.92 23.81 27.84
CA ILE A 27 -12.45 22.44 27.72
C ILE A 27 -13.99 22.48 27.87
N PRO A 28 -14.74 21.88 26.93
CA PRO A 28 -16.21 21.85 26.97
C PRO A 28 -16.71 20.86 28.03
N ILE A 29 -17.94 21.07 28.53
CA ILE A 29 -18.58 20.19 29.55
C ILE A 29 -18.72 18.74 29.04
N GLN A 30 -18.85 18.59 27.72
CA GLN A 30 -18.94 17.33 27.00
C GLN A 30 -17.71 16.41 27.21
N ILE A 31 -16.58 16.95 27.71
CA ILE A 31 -15.43 16.13 28.14
C ILE A 31 -15.82 15.04 29.14
N SER A 32 -16.87 15.26 29.93
CA SER A 32 -17.36 14.27 30.89
C SER A 32 -17.75 12.95 30.20
N ASN A 33 -18.28 13.02 28.98
CA ASN A 33 -18.60 11.84 28.19
C ASN A 33 -17.35 11.10 27.75
N ALA A 34 -16.31 11.84 27.34
CA ALA A 34 -15.02 11.29 26.94
C ALA A 34 -14.32 10.59 28.11
N ILE A 35 -14.27 11.25 29.28
CA ILE A 35 -13.68 10.70 30.50
C ILE A 35 -14.41 9.42 30.92
N TYR A 36 -15.74 9.42 30.87
CA TYR A 36 -16.54 8.23 31.21
C TYR A 36 -16.33 7.09 30.22
N SER A 37 -16.24 7.39 28.92
CA SER A 37 -16.22 6.37 27.87
C SER A 37 -14.85 5.73 27.69
N PHE A 38 -13.77 6.50 27.77
CA PHE A 38 -12.41 6.03 27.46
C PHE A 38 -11.30 6.69 28.30
N GLY A 39 -11.65 7.55 29.25
CA GLY A 39 -10.70 8.14 30.19
C GLY A 39 -10.48 7.29 31.45
N SER A 40 -10.05 7.94 32.51
CA SER A 40 -9.93 7.37 33.86
C SER A 40 -10.37 8.41 34.89
N ASN A 41 -10.87 7.93 36.03
CA ASN A 41 -11.16 8.77 37.20
C ASN A 41 -9.90 9.43 37.78
N ASP A 42 -8.72 8.94 37.42
CA ASP A 42 -7.43 9.47 37.88
C ASP A 42 -6.89 10.63 37.01
N ILE A 43 -7.64 11.04 35.99
CA ILE A 43 -7.26 12.19 35.15
C ILE A 43 -7.33 13.47 36.01
N SER A 44 -6.16 13.98 36.39
CA SER A 44 -6.03 15.18 37.22
C SER A 44 -5.77 16.45 36.40
N ASN A 45 -5.01 16.34 35.31
CA ASN A 45 -4.59 17.48 34.47
C ASN A 45 -4.78 17.18 32.98
N ILE A 46 -5.83 17.74 32.39
CA ILE A 46 -6.03 17.72 30.94
C ILE A 46 -5.30 18.91 30.33
N ILE A 47 -4.43 18.64 29.35
CA ILE A 47 -3.68 19.67 28.62
C ILE A 47 -4.43 20.04 27.35
N VAL A 48 -4.82 19.02 26.58
CA VAL A 48 -5.61 19.15 25.36
C VAL A 48 -6.67 18.06 25.31
N PHE A 49 -7.87 18.44 24.88
CA PHE A 49 -8.90 17.53 24.44
C PHE A 49 -9.18 17.76 22.95
N ILE A 50 -9.25 16.67 22.19
CA ILE A 50 -9.59 16.69 20.77
C ILE A 50 -10.88 15.90 20.62
N ASP A 51 -11.94 16.58 20.19
CA ASP A 51 -13.24 15.98 19.94
C ASP A 51 -13.40 15.69 18.45
N ASN A 52 -13.57 14.40 18.13
CA ASN A 52 -13.73 13.89 16.77
C ASN A 52 -15.11 13.29 16.53
N SER A 53 -16.04 13.48 17.45
CA SER A 53 -17.43 13.10 17.23
C SER A 53 -18.10 14.03 16.20
N ASP A 54 -18.99 13.48 15.37
CA ASP A 54 -19.68 14.25 14.33
C ASP A 54 -20.47 15.44 14.89
N ASN A 55 -20.97 15.29 16.13
CA ASN A 55 -21.77 16.32 16.82
C ASN A 55 -20.98 17.13 17.87
N LEU A 56 -19.66 16.89 18.01
CA LEU A 56 -18.83 17.49 19.06
C LEU A 56 -19.41 17.27 20.47
N ASP A 57 -19.89 16.05 20.72
CA ASP A 57 -20.52 15.60 21.97
C ASP A 57 -19.57 14.89 22.93
N GLY A 58 -18.29 14.77 22.56
CA GLY A 58 -17.24 14.11 23.32
C GLY A 58 -17.32 12.58 23.35
N SER A 59 -18.16 11.94 22.53
CA SER A 59 -18.24 10.48 22.44
C SER A 59 -17.01 9.82 21.79
N ILE A 60 -16.30 10.57 20.95
CA ILE A 60 -15.11 10.10 20.24
C ILE A 60 -14.04 11.17 20.31
N GLY A 61 -12.83 10.82 20.75
CA GLY A 61 -11.76 11.79 20.82
C GLY A 61 -10.50 11.31 21.50
N TYR A 62 -9.70 12.30 21.90
CA TYR A 62 -8.37 12.10 22.44
C TYR A 62 -8.12 13.09 23.58
N ILE A 63 -7.67 12.57 24.73
CA ILE A 63 -7.35 13.37 25.92
C ILE A 63 -5.85 13.26 26.16
N PHE A 64 -5.15 14.38 25.99
CA PHE A 64 -3.73 14.51 26.28
C PHE A 64 -3.53 15.05 27.69
N THR A 65 -2.75 14.31 28.47
CA THR A 65 -2.35 14.68 29.83
C THR A 65 -0.83 14.86 29.89
N ASP A 66 -0.28 15.10 31.08
CA ASP A 66 1.17 15.26 31.26
C ASP A 66 1.96 13.96 31.09
N ASN A 67 1.31 12.81 31.16
CA ASN A 67 1.98 11.50 31.09
C ASN A 67 1.29 10.45 30.22
N LYS A 68 0.05 10.67 29.79
CA LYS A 68 -0.79 9.68 29.08
C LYS A 68 -1.63 10.29 27.97
N LEU A 69 -1.86 9.49 26.94
CA LEU A 69 -2.93 9.66 25.98
C LEU A 69 -4.09 8.72 26.32
N TYR A 70 -5.32 9.24 26.32
CA TYR A 70 -6.54 8.44 26.39
C TYR A 70 -7.34 8.63 25.11
N SER A 71 -7.89 7.54 24.57
CA SER A 71 -8.67 7.56 23.34
C SER A 71 -9.62 6.38 23.26
N ASN A 72 -10.52 6.44 22.28
CA ASN A 72 -11.38 5.33 21.90
C ASN A 72 -10.61 4.06 21.48
N LEU A 73 -9.34 4.20 21.07
CA LEU A 73 -8.46 3.08 20.70
C LEU A 73 -7.78 2.44 21.92
N GLY A 74 -7.96 3.01 23.11
CA GLY A 74 -7.28 2.66 24.34
C GLY A 74 -6.47 3.82 24.91
N SER A 75 -5.72 3.52 25.97
CA SER A 75 -4.84 4.49 26.62
C SER A 75 -3.44 3.94 26.80
N PHE A 76 -2.44 4.82 26.76
CA PHE A 76 -1.06 4.47 27.03
C PHE A 76 -0.32 5.63 27.67
N SER A 77 0.66 5.28 28.51
CA SER A 77 1.60 6.23 29.06
C SER A 77 2.76 6.48 28.11
N TYR A 78 3.27 7.71 28.09
CA TYR A 78 4.35 8.12 27.21
C TYR A 78 5.67 7.37 27.52
N ASP A 79 5.92 7.03 28.78
CA ASP A 79 7.08 6.23 29.23
C ASP A 79 7.02 4.75 28.82
N GLN A 80 5.88 4.29 28.31
CA GLN A 80 5.71 2.91 27.82
C GLN A 80 5.89 2.80 26.31
N ILE A 81 6.05 3.93 25.60
CA ILE A 81 6.30 3.95 24.16
C ILE A 81 7.72 3.43 23.90
N THR A 82 7.84 2.49 22.97
CA THR A 82 9.11 1.83 22.62
C THR A 82 9.48 2.00 21.16
N LYS A 83 8.51 2.27 20.28
CA LYS A 83 8.76 2.44 18.84
C LYS A 83 7.74 3.39 18.21
N LEU A 84 8.19 4.19 17.25
CA LEU A 84 7.38 5.09 16.45
C LEU A 84 7.61 4.76 14.97
N GLU A 85 6.55 4.52 14.20
CA GLU A 85 6.67 4.15 12.79
C GLU A 85 5.68 4.94 11.92
N LEU A 86 6.13 5.40 10.76
CA LEU A 86 5.33 6.08 9.75
C LEU A 86 5.17 5.16 8.52
N GLU A 87 3.95 4.81 8.17
CA GLU A 87 3.60 4.12 6.93
C GLU A 87 3.05 5.14 5.94
N LYS A 88 3.80 5.38 4.88
CA LYS A 88 3.47 6.33 3.82
C LYS A 88 4.00 5.77 2.52
N HIS A 89 3.09 5.31 1.66
CA HIS A 89 3.46 4.66 0.41
C HIS A 89 3.35 5.60 -0.79
N HIS A 90 4.10 5.29 -1.84
CA HIS A 90 4.06 6.03 -3.10
C HIS A 90 2.63 6.13 -3.66
N ASN A 91 2.22 7.35 -4.02
CA ASN A 91 0.85 7.77 -4.38
C ASN A 91 -0.32 7.22 -3.53
N ASP A 92 -0.08 6.61 -2.37
CA ASP A 92 -1.14 6.20 -1.46
C ASP A 92 -1.61 7.41 -0.66
N PRO A 93 -2.88 7.85 -0.80
CA PRO A 93 -3.40 8.93 0.02
C PRO A 93 -3.51 8.55 1.50
N LYS A 94 -3.46 7.26 1.83
CA LYS A 94 -3.51 6.77 3.21
C LYS A 94 -2.12 6.86 3.84
N ILE A 95 -2.06 7.56 4.96
CA ILE A 95 -0.84 7.68 5.77
C ILE A 95 -1.18 7.21 7.19
N SER A 96 -0.42 6.26 7.71
CA SER A 96 -0.66 5.70 9.04
C SER A 96 0.53 5.97 9.97
N ALA A 97 0.25 6.43 11.18
CA ALA A 97 1.21 6.51 12.27
C ALA A 97 1.00 5.33 13.22
N TYR A 98 2.08 4.61 13.52
CA TYR A 98 2.08 3.54 14.50
C TYR A 98 2.87 3.92 15.73
N ILE A 99 2.26 3.71 16.90
CA ILE A 99 2.88 3.90 18.20
C ILE A 99 2.89 2.55 18.89
N THR A 100 4.07 1.97 19.06
CA THR A 100 4.23 0.71 19.78
C THR A 100 4.61 1.02 21.21
N THR A 101 3.89 0.38 22.13
CA THR A 101 4.15 0.38 23.56
C THR A 101 4.60 -1.01 23.97
N LYS A 102 5.01 -1.19 25.24
CA LYS A 102 5.39 -2.51 25.76
C LYS A 102 4.29 -3.57 25.60
N ASP A 103 3.02 -3.15 25.68
CA ASP A 103 1.88 -4.08 25.72
C ASP A 103 1.08 -4.11 24.42
N ASN A 104 1.02 -3.00 23.67
CA ASN A 104 0.13 -2.84 22.52
C ASN A 104 0.75 -2.00 21.40
N LYS A 105 0.25 -2.20 20.17
CA LYS A 105 0.52 -1.36 19.01
C LYS A 105 -0.74 -0.59 18.61
N TYR A 106 -0.63 0.74 18.55
CA TYR A 106 -1.73 1.64 18.19
C TYR A 106 -1.50 2.16 16.77
N CYS A 107 -2.56 2.21 15.96
CA CYS A 107 -2.54 2.73 14.60
C CYS A 107 -3.44 3.96 14.52
N PHE A 108 -2.90 5.06 14.01
CA PHE A 108 -3.58 6.32 13.78
C PHE A 108 -3.51 6.63 12.28
N ASP A 109 -4.65 6.54 11.60
CA ASP A 109 -4.71 6.95 10.20
C ASP A 109 -4.74 8.47 10.06
N ASN A 110 -4.46 8.94 8.85
CA ASN A 110 -4.54 10.35 8.50
C ASN A 110 -5.97 10.86 8.32
N LYS A 111 -6.99 10.13 8.77
CA LYS A 111 -8.38 10.62 8.73
C LYS A 111 -8.58 11.73 9.75
N HIS A 112 -8.01 11.55 10.94
CA HIS A 112 -8.27 12.39 12.09
C HIS A 112 -7.08 13.27 12.47
N PHE A 113 -5.88 12.74 12.35
CA PHE A 113 -4.64 13.43 12.66
C PHE A 113 -3.80 13.62 11.42
N ASN A 114 -2.93 14.62 11.45
CA ASN A 114 -1.74 14.56 10.62
C ASN A 114 -0.75 13.57 11.26
N SER A 115 -0.61 12.40 10.63
CA SER A 115 0.24 11.30 11.12
C SER A 115 1.70 11.72 11.35
N GLU A 116 2.24 12.62 10.52
CA GLU A 116 3.61 13.09 10.68
C GLU A 116 3.76 14.01 11.90
N THR A 117 2.81 14.92 12.15
CA THR A 117 2.87 15.81 13.32
C THR A 117 2.58 15.06 14.61
N LEU A 118 1.71 14.04 14.57
CA LEU A 118 1.46 13.13 15.68
C LEU A 118 2.75 12.39 16.09
N LEU A 119 3.47 11.80 15.14
CA LEU A 119 4.72 11.10 15.43
C LEU A 119 5.82 12.07 15.88
N LYS A 120 5.91 13.27 15.30
CA LYS A 120 6.83 14.32 15.77
C LYS A 120 6.58 14.71 17.23
N LEU A 121 5.31 14.77 17.65
CA LEU A 121 4.95 15.01 19.04
C LEU A 121 5.50 13.93 19.96
N PHE A 122 5.25 12.66 19.64
CA PHE A 122 5.72 11.56 20.49
C PHE A 122 7.24 11.38 20.42
N SER A 123 7.86 11.64 19.28
CA SER A 123 9.31 11.67 19.13
C SER A 123 9.94 12.72 20.05
N LYS A 124 9.42 13.95 20.10
CA LYS A 124 9.90 14.99 21.04
C LYS A 124 9.63 14.65 22.52
N ILE A 125 8.57 13.90 22.83
CA ILE A 125 8.24 13.52 24.22
C ILE A 125 9.14 12.37 24.71
N THR A 126 9.52 11.45 23.82
CA THR A 126 10.20 10.19 24.17
C THR A 126 11.66 10.13 23.75
N ASP A 127 12.13 11.10 22.96
CA ASP A 127 13.42 11.12 22.29
C ASP A 127 13.67 9.91 21.36
N LEU A 128 12.59 9.27 20.88
CA LEU A 128 12.65 8.16 19.92
C LEU A 128 12.71 8.66 18.47
N ASN A 129 13.45 7.93 17.63
CA ASN A 129 13.42 8.11 16.18
C ASN A 129 12.11 7.57 15.59
N ILE A 130 11.72 8.12 14.44
CA ILE A 130 10.56 7.67 13.67
C ILE A 130 11.07 6.80 12.53
N ASP A 131 10.74 5.51 12.57
CA ASP A 131 11.09 4.57 11.50
C ASP A 131 10.06 4.69 10.37
N VAL A 132 10.47 4.52 9.12
CA VAL A 132 9.54 4.48 7.99
C VAL A 132 9.24 3.02 7.63
N ILE A 133 7.96 2.68 7.50
CA ILE A 133 7.53 1.37 7.01
C ILE A 133 7.54 1.42 5.50
N LEU A 134 8.47 0.65 4.91
CA LEU A 134 8.67 0.55 3.47
C LEU A 134 8.06 -0.75 2.94
N ASN A 135 7.37 -0.68 1.81
CA ASN A 135 6.97 -1.86 1.06
C ASN A 135 8.15 -2.48 0.30
N ASP A 136 7.95 -3.65 -0.33
CA ASP A 136 9.01 -4.38 -1.04
C ASP A 136 9.70 -3.53 -2.12
N HIS A 137 8.94 -2.73 -2.87
CA HIS A 137 9.47 -1.87 -3.94
C HIS A 137 10.19 -0.65 -3.35
N GLU A 138 9.61 0.02 -2.35
CA GLU A 138 10.23 1.16 -1.66
C GLU A 138 11.54 0.79 -0.97
N LYS A 139 11.65 -0.43 -0.44
CA LYS A 139 12.91 -0.97 0.08
C LYS A 139 13.99 -0.99 -0.99
N VAL A 140 13.65 -1.28 -2.26
CA VAL A 140 14.63 -1.19 -3.36
C VAL A 140 15.19 0.22 -3.44
N ALA A 141 14.32 1.23 -3.54
CA ALA A 141 14.75 2.62 -3.64
C ALA A 141 15.63 3.03 -2.45
N TYR A 142 15.22 2.64 -1.25
CA TYR A 142 15.93 2.94 0.00
C TYR A 142 17.32 2.29 0.06
N TYR A 143 17.41 0.97 -0.12
CA TYR A 143 18.67 0.25 0.01
C TYR A 143 19.64 0.52 -1.14
N VAL A 144 19.15 0.67 -2.38
CA VAL A 144 19.98 1.10 -3.50
C VAL A 144 20.57 2.48 -3.21
N SER A 145 19.78 3.42 -2.67
CA SER A 145 20.28 4.75 -2.31
C SER A 145 21.36 4.70 -1.23
N ILE A 146 21.24 3.82 -0.24
CA ILE A 146 22.27 3.64 0.81
C ILE A 146 23.58 3.20 0.18
N VAL A 147 23.59 2.07 -0.54
CA VAL A 147 24.81 1.52 -1.14
C VAL A 147 25.48 2.52 -2.08
N LEU A 148 24.70 3.26 -2.87
CA LEU A 148 25.22 4.31 -3.76
C LEU A 148 25.84 5.50 -3.01
N ASN A 149 25.24 5.91 -1.89
CA ASN A 149 25.78 7.00 -1.06
C ASN A 149 27.04 6.55 -0.30
N ASP A 150 27.08 5.32 0.18
CA ASP A 150 28.25 4.75 0.87
C ASP A 150 29.45 4.68 -0.09
N LEU A 151 29.22 4.31 -1.36
CA LEU A 151 30.21 4.43 -2.43
C LEU A 151 30.68 5.89 -2.60
N LEU A 152 29.78 6.88 -2.60
CA LEU A 152 30.16 8.30 -2.73
C LEU A 152 30.93 8.83 -1.51
N ASN A 153 30.65 8.29 -0.33
CA ASN A 153 31.25 8.66 0.95
C ASN A 153 32.55 7.91 1.25
N ASP A 154 33.02 7.06 0.33
CA ASP A 154 34.27 6.29 0.46
C ASP A 154 34.22 5.30 1.64
N GLU A 155 33.03 4.73 1.93
CA GLU A 155 32.87 3.74 3.01
C GLU A 155 33.41 2.35 2.62
N TYR A 156 33.54 2.08 1.31
CA TYR A 156 34.17 0.87 0.78
C TYR A 156 35.65 1.12 0.50
N GLU A 157 36.50 0.81 1.50
CA GLU A 157 37.94 1.12 1.50
C GLU A 157 38.72 0.58 0.28
N ASP A 158 38.23 -0.48 -0.36
CA ASP A 158 38.91 -1.16 -1.47
C ASP A 158 38.52 -0.62 -2.86
N ILE A 159 37.62 0.37 -2.95
CA ILE A 159 37.11 0.90 -4.23
C ILE A 159 37.59 2.33 -4.47
N GLU A 160 38.44 2.51 -5.49
CA GLU A 160 38.83 3.85 -5.93
C GLU A 160 37.75 4.48 -6.82
N LEU A 161 37.10 5.55 -6.32
CA LEU A 161 35.99 6.19 -7.00
C LEU A 161 36.41 7.02 -8.24
N THR A 162 36.55 6.34 -9.38
CA THR A 162 36.87 6.98 -10.66
C THR A 162 35.73 7.91 -11.16
N THR A 163 36.06 8.84 -12.05
CA THR A 163 35.06 9.73 -12.67
C THR A 163 33.97 8.96 -13.43
N GLN A 164 34.31 7.84 -14.06
CA GLN A 164 33.33 6.99 -14.75
C GLN A 164 32.36 6.35 -13.76
N LEU A 165 32.86 5.90 -12.61
CA LEU A 165 32.05 5.30 -11.55
C LEU A 165 31.11 6.33 -10.93
N LYS A 166 31.61 7.54 -10.64
CA LYS A 166 30.79 8.67 -10.17
C LYS A 166 29.65 9.01 -11.13
N ASN A 167 29.92 9.00 -12.43
CA ASN A 167 28.88 9.25 -13.43
C ASN A 167 27.82 8.14 -13.47
N LYS A 168 28.22 6.87 -13.31
CA LYS A 168 27.27 5.76 -13.18
C LYS A 168 26.39 5.91 -11.93
N ILE A 169 26.99 6.19 -10.77
CA ILE A 169 26.25 6.40 -9.51
C ILE A 169 25.24 7.55 -9.65
N ASN A 170 25.67 8.69 -10.22
CA ASN A 170 24.78 9.82 -10.46
C ASN A 170 23.64 9.49 -11.43
N SER A 171 23.85 8.59 -12.40
CA SER A 171 22.78 8.11 -13.28
C SER A 171 21.72 7.33 -12.48
N PHE A 172 22.14 6.43 -11.59
CA PHE A 172 21.20 5.69 -10.75
C PHE A 172 20.41 6.61 -9.81
N LEU A 173 21.08 7.59 -9.20
CA LEU A 173 20.41 8.58 -8.35
C LEU A 173 19.40 9.42 -9.16
N HIS A 174 19.76 9.77 -10.40
CA HIS A 174 18.82 10.46 -11.28
C HIS A 174 17.63 9.59 -11.68
N ASP A 175 17.85 8.30 -11.95
CA ASP A 175 16.78 7.36 -12.26
C ASP A 175 15.81 7.24 -11.08
N LEU A 176 16.32 7.14 -9.84
CA LEU A 176 15.50 7.17 -8.61
C LEU A 176 14.61 8.42 -8.53
N GLU A 177 15.16 9.61 -8.81
CA GLU A 177 14.40 10.88 -8.84
C GLU A 177 13.32 10.93 -9.94
N LEU A 178 13.53 10.22 -11.04
CA LEU A 178 12.56 10.12 -12.13
C LEU A 178 11.46 9.12 -11.79
N ILE A 179 11.84 7.97 -11.22
CA ILE A 179 10.92 6.91 -10.80
C ILE A 179 9.92 7.42 -9.78
N GLU A 180 10.35 8.23 -8.81
CA GLU A 180 9.46 8.85 -7.80
C GLU A 180 8.33 9.71 -8.40
N LYS A 181 8.44 10.11 -9.67
CA LYS A 181 7.42 10.94 -10.35
C LYS A 181 6.42 10.12 -11.18
N LEU A 182 6.58 8.80 -11.24
CA LEU A 182 5.75 7.91 -12.05
C LEU A 182 4.43 7.53 -11.34
N ASP A 183 3.48 7.03 -12.12
CA ASP A 183 2.28 6.37 -11.59
C ASP A 183 2.63 5.01 -10.96
N ASP A 184 1.75 4.46 -10.13
CA ASP A 184 2.03 3.25 -9.34
C ASP A 184 2.41 2.02 -10.16
N SER A 185 1.82 1.87 -11.35
CA SER A 185 2.12 0.72 -12.20
C SER A 185 3.53 0.83 -12.74
N GLN A 186 3.89 2.01 -13.27
CA GLN A 186 5.21 2.28 -13.82
C GLN A 186 6.28 2.33 -12.72
N TYR A 187 5.95 2.92 -11.57
CA TYR A 187 6.83 3.03 -10.40
C TYR A 187 7.35 1.65 -9.96
N ASN A 188 6.45 0.70 -9.76
CA ASN A 188 6.83 -0.64 -9.31
C ASN A 188 7.67 -1.38 -10.36
N ASP A 189 7.26 -1.31 -11.63
CA ASP A 189 7.99 -1.96 -12.73
C ASP A 189 9.42 -1.41 -12.88
N GLU A 190 9.57 -0.08 -12.82
CA GLU A 190 10.88 0.57 -12.92
C GLU A 190 11.75 0.30 -11.69
N LEU A 191 11.20 0.21 -10.48
CA LEU A 191 11.97 -0.20 -9.29
C LEU A 191 12.45 -1.64 -9.39
N GLU A 192 11.68 -2.55 -9.97
CA GLU A 192 12.15 -3.92 -10.21
C GLU A 192 13.29 -3.98 -11.23
N GLN A 193 13.25 -3.14 -12.28
CA GLN A 193 14.37 -3.01 -13.23
C GLN A 193 15.59 -2.36 -12.59
N LEU A 194 15.38 -1.30 -11.81
CA LEU A 194 16.43 -0.63 -11.06
C LEU A 194 17.13 -1.62 -10.12
N CYS A 195 16.37 -2.44 -9.40
CA CYS A 195 16.92 -3.48 -8.52
C CYS A 195 17.88 -4.41 -9.28
N LEU A 196 17.46 -4.90 -10.46
CA LEU A 196 18.31 -5.76 -11.30
C LEU A 196 19.58 -5.03 -11.76
N HIS A 197 19.44 -3.80 -12.25
CA HIS A 197 20.59 -3.03 -12.75
C HIS A 197 21.56 -2.65 -11.62
N ALA A 198 21.05 -2.28 -10.46
CA ALA A 198 21.84 -1.97 -9.27
C ALA A 198 22.59 -3.21 -8.77
N LEU A 199 21.92 -4.36 -8.64
CA LEU A 199 22.57 -5.61 -8.23
C LEU A 199 23.69 -6.04 -9.19
N ASN A 200 23.48 -5.94 -10.51
CA ASN A 200 24.54 -6.23 -11.48
C ASN A 200 25.72 -5.26 -11.33
N PHE A 201 25.43 -3.98 -11.07
CA PHE A 201 26.46 -2.97 -10.86
C PHE A 201 27.25 -3.21 -9.56
N PHE A 202 26.58 -3.63 -8.49
CA PHE A 202 27.22 -3.97 -7.22
C PHE A 202 28.06 -5.25 -7.32
N ASP A 203 27.58 -6.25 -8.05
CA ASP A 203 28.33 -7.48 -8.36
C ASP A 203 29.58 -7.20 -9.22
N GLU A 204 29.49 -6.31 -10.22
CA GLU A 204 30.65 -5.83 -11.00
C GLU A 204 31.73 -5.18 -10.13
N LEU A 205 31.34 -4.62 -8.99
CA LEU A 205 32.22 -3.99 -8.01
C LEU A 205 32.64 -4.93 -6.87
N GLU A 206 32.15 -6.17 -6.87
CA GLU A 206 32.37 -7.17 -5.82
C GLU A 206 31.98 -6.64 -4.42
N LEU A 207 30.91 -5.85 -4.35
CA LEU A 207 30.39 -5.30 -3.09
C LEU A 207 29.68 -6.35 -2.26
N ASP A 208 29.91 -6.29 -0.95
CA ASP A 208 29.27 -7.16 0.04
C ASP A 208 28.74 -6.30 1.20
N SER A 209 27.42 -6.24 1.35
CA SER A 209 26.74 -5.45 2.38
C SER A 209 25.38 -6.07 2.74
N GLU A 210 24.91 -5.82 3.97
CA GLU A 210 23.60 -6.32 4.43
C GLU A 210 22.44 -5.78 3.56
N GLU A 211 22.58 -4.56 3.04
CA GLU A 211 21.62 -3.94 2.12
C GLU A 211 21.55 -4.69 0.78
N ILE A 212 22.70 -5.15 0.27
CA ILE A 212 22.77 -5.93 -0.98
C ILE A 212 22.09 -7.28 -0.79
N ASP A 213 22.29 -7.96 0.34
CA ASP A 213 21.59 -9.21 0.66
C ASP A 213 20.06 -9.04 0.63
N ILE A 214 19.55 -7.95 1.23
CA ILE A 214 18.12 -7.64 1.21
C ILE A 214 17.63 -7.42 -0.23
N LEU A 215 18.38 -6.68 -1.05
CA LEU A 215 18.04 -6.46 -2.46
C LEU A 215 18.00 -7.78 -3.26
N ILE A 216 18.93 -8.70 -3.01
CA ILE A 216 18.95 -10.03 -3.62
C ILE A 216 17.70 -10.83 -3.25
N GLU A 217 17.28 -10.79 -1.98
CA GLU A 217 16.05 -11.44 -1.53
C GLU A 217 14.81 -10.85 -2.20
N LEU A 218 14.70 -9.52 -2.23
CA LEU A 218 13.60 -8.82 -2.90
C LEU A 218 13.52 -9.21 -4.38
N LYS A 219 14.66 -9.26 -5.07
CA LYS A 219 14.73 -9.66 -6.47
C LYS A 219 14.20 -11.08 -6.70
N LYS A 220 14.58 -12.02 -5.83
CA LYS A 220 14.07 -13.41 -5.89
C LYS A 220 12.55 -13.45 -5.70
N ASP A 221 12.03 -12.65 -4.78
CA ASP A 221 10.59 -12.58 -4.53
C ASP A 221 9.81 -12.00 -5.72
N PHE A 222 10.33 -10.97 -6.38
CA PHE A 222 9.74 -10.43 -7.61
C PHE A 222 9.71 -11.48 -8.73
N ASP A 223 10.82 -12.20 -8.93
CA ASP A 223 10.90 -13.26 -9.95
C ASP A 223 9.94 -14.42 -9.65
N ASN A 224 9.84 -14.82 -8.38
CA ASN A 224 8.91 -15.86 -7.94
C ASN A 224 7.44 -15.45 -8.16
N LYS A 225 7.08 -14.19 -7.88
CA LYS A 225 5.73 -13.64 -8.14
C LYS A 225 5.42 -13.70 -9.64
N LYS A 226 6.36 -13.29 -10.51
CA LYS A 226 6.22 -13.37 -11.98
C LYS A 226 6.06 -14.82 -12.46
N TYR A 227 6.87 -15.73 -11.95
CA TYR A 227 6.79 -17.15 -12.30
C TYR A 227 5.43 -17.76 -11.92
N ARG A 228 4.96 -17.55 -10.68
CA ARG A 228 3.65 -18.06 -10.22
C ARG A 228 2.50 -17.54 -11.08
N ASN A 229 2.51 -16.25 -11.40
CA ASN A 229 1.50 -15.65 -12.28
C ASN A 229 1.52 -16.29 -13.67
N SER A 230 2.72 -16.50 -14.25
CA SER A 230 2.85 -17.16 -15.55
C SER A 230 2.37 -18.61 -15.53
N GLN A 231 2.62 -19.35 -14.45
CA GLN A 231 2.22 -20.74 -14.31
C GLN A 231 0.69 -20.86 -14.19
N GLN A 232 0.05 -20.03 -13.36
CA GLN A 232 -1.42 -20.02 -13.24
C GLN A 232 -2.11 -19.69 -14.57
N VAL A 233 -1.57 -18.73 -15.34
CA VAL A 233 -2.10 -18.41 -16.67
C VAL A 233 -1.93 -19.59 -17.63
N ASN A 234 -0.77 -20.25 -17.63
CA ASN A 234 -0.51 -21.40 -18.49
C ASN A 234 -1.38 -22.62 -18.13
N GLU A 235 -1.57 -22.91 -16.85
CA GLU A 235 -2.45 -23.98 -16.36
C GLU A 235 -3.92 -23.69 -16.71
N SER A 236 -4.37 -22.46 -16.53
CA SER A 236 -5.71 -22.01 -16.93
C SER A 236 -5.91 -22.17 -18.43
N LYS A 237 -4.94 -21.72 -19.24
CA LYS A 237 -4.98 -21.88 -20.69
C LYS A 237 -5.06 -23.35 -21.11
N LYS A 238 -4.22 -24.22 -20.53
CA LYS A 238 -4.24 -25.67 -20.82
C LYS A 238 -5.55 -26.32 -20.43
N TYR A 239 -6.15 -25.92 -19.31
CA TYR A 239 -7.46 -26.38 -18.89
C TYR A 239 -8.55 -26.00 -19.90
N TYR A 240 -8.57 -24.74 -20.36
CA TYR A 240 -9.51 -24.29 -21.39
C TYR A 240 -9.29 -24.96 -22.75
N ASP A 241 -8.03 -25.16 -23.16
CA ASP A 241 -7.69 -25.87 -24.39
C ASP A 241 -8.16 -27.33 -24.34
N ASP A 242 -7.98 -28.03 -23.22
CA ASP A 242 -8.46 -29.42 -23.03
C ASP A 242 -10.00 -29.50 -23.02
N LEU A 243 -10.68 -28.59 -22.30
CA LEU A 243 -12.13 -28.49 -22.33
C LEU A 243 -12.66 -28.23 -23.76
N MET A 244 -12.02 -27.32 -24.49
CA MET A 244 -12.41 -27.01 -25.86
C MET A 244 -12.20 -28.21 -26.78
N ASN A 245 -11.09 -28.92 -26.65
CA ASN A 245 -10.84 -30.15 -27.41
C ASN A 245 -11.88 -31.24 -27.12
N LYS A 246 -12.26 -31.44 -25.85
CA LYS A 246 -13.30 -32.41 -25.48
C LYS A 246 -14.67 -32.02 -26.03
N TYR A 247 -15.02 -30.73 -25.98
CA TYR A 247 -16.24 -30.22 -26.59
C TYR A 247 -16.28 -30.43 -28.10
N LEU A 248 -15.20 -30.07 -28.80
CA LEU A 248 -15.08 -30.25 -30.25
C LEU A 248 -15.15 -31.72 -30.66
N ASN A 249 -14.62 -32.63 -29.83
CA ASN A 249 -14.70 -34.07 -30.05
C ASN A 249 -16.02 -34.71 -29.60
N GLY A 250 -16.99 -33.91 -29.14
CA GLY A 250 -18.33 -34.40 -28.84
C GLY A 250 -18.50 -35.05 -27.46
N ASP A 251 -17.61 -34.80 -26.50
CA ASP A 251 -17.72 -35.37 -25.15
C ASP A 251 -19.02 -34.92 -24.45
N PRO A 252 -19.96 -35.83 -24.14
CA PRO A 252 -21.29 -35.45 -23.64
C PRO A 252 -21.28 -34.70 -22.32
N ASN A 253 -20.31 -35.02 -21.43
CA ASN A 253 -20.19 -34.36 -20.13
C ASN A 253 -19.69 -32.93 -20.29
N THR A 254 -18.69 -32.72 -21.14
CA THR A 254 -18.13 -31.40 -21.45
C THR A 254 -19.15 -30.53 -22.19
N ILE A 255 -19.93 -31.11 -23.13
CA ILE A 255 -21.03 -30.40 -23.79
C ILE A 255 -22.07 -29.91 -22.77
N ASN A 256 -22.50 -30.75 -21.84
CA ASN A 256 -23.45 -30.36 -20.80
C ASN A 256 -22.88 -29.31 -19.85
N GLN A 257 -21.60 -29.42 -19.49
CA GLN A 257 -20.91 -28.41 -18.69
C GLN A 257 -20.85 -27.06 -19.42
N MET A 258 -20.46 -27.04 -20.70
CA MET A 258 -20.46 -25.81 -21.49
C MET A 258 -21.85 -25.22 -21.66
N LYS A 259 -22.88 -26.05 -21.88
CA LYS A 259 -24.28 -25.58 -21.93
C LYS A 259 -24.72 -24.92 -20.63
N ASN A 260 -24.30 -25.46 -19.48
CA ASN A 260 -24.58 -24.85 -18.18
C ASN A 260 -23.82 -23.53 -17.99
N VAL A 261 -22.56 -23.46 -18.42
CA VAL A 261 -21.77 -22.21 -18.39
C VAL A 261 -22.43 -21.17 -19.29
N MET A 262 -22.76 -21.52 -20.54
CA MET A 262 -23.47 -20.65 -21.49
C MET A 262 -24.79 -20.15 -20.89
N LYS A 263 -25.60 -21.03 -20.32
CA LYS A 263 -26.85 -20.68 -19.65
C LYS A 263 -26.64 -19.70 -18.47
N ASN A 264 -25.60 -19.90 -17.67
CA ASN A 264 -25.25 -19.00 -16.56
C ASN A 264 -24.74 -17.64 -17.05
N LEU A 265 -24.15 -17.59 -18.25
CA LEU A 265 -23.78 -16.36 -18.95
C LEU A 265 -24.96 -15.74 -19.72
N GLY A 266 -26.17 -16.26 -19.53
CA GLY A 266 -27.40 -15.80 -20.17
C GLY A 266 -27.63 -16.36 -21.57
N LEU A 267 -26.67 -17.10 -22.14
CA LEU A 267 -26.68 -17.69 -23.48
C LEU A 267 -27.46 -19.01 -23.49
N ASP A 268 -28.79 -18.97 -23.61
CA ASP A 268 -29.59 -20.17 -23.82
C ASP A 268 -29.72 -20.49 -25.31
N GLU A 269 -29.21 -21.66 -25.72
CA GLU A 269 -29.31 -22.18 -27.10
C GLU A 269 -30.76 -22.17 -27.61
N ASN A 270 -31.75 -22.42 -26.74
CA ASN A 270 -33.15 -22.41 -27.13
C ASN A 270 -33.70 -20.98 -27.29
N SER A 271 -33.13 -20.01 -26.60
CA SER A 271 -33.50 -18.59 -26.75
C SER A 271 -32.96 -17.97 -28.05
N LEU A 272 -32.01 -18.63 -28.71
CA LEU A 272 -31.37 -18.17 -29.95
C LEU A 272 -31.99 -18.78 -31.22
N LYS A 273 -32.73 -19.89 -31.11
CA LYS A 273 -33.25 -20.67 -32.27
C LYS A 273 -34.29 -19.93 -33.11
N ASP A 274 -35.05 -19.02 -32.50
CA ASP A 274 -36.18 -18.33 -33.15
C ASP A 274 -35.95 -16.81 -33.30
N LYS A 275 -34.73 -16.32 -33.05
CA LYS A 275 -34.39 -14.88 -33.15
C LYS A 275 -34.03 -14.49 -34.57
N SER A 276 -34.44 -13.29 -34.97
CA SER A 276 -34.03 -12.69 -36.23
C SER A 276 -32.53 -12.34 -36.23
N PRO A 277 -31.89 -12.21 -37.42
CA PRO A 277 -30.49 -11.82 -37.52
C PRO A 277 -30.15 -10.52 -36.77
N ASP A 278 -31.07 -9.55 -36.76
CA ASP A 278 -30.89 -8.28 -36.06
C ASP A 278 -30.93 -8.43 -34.53
N GLU A 279 -31.81 -9.30 -34.02
CA GLU A 279 -31.86 -9.61 -32.59
C GLU A 279 -30.65 -10.40 -32.12
N ILE A 280 -30.11 -11.29 -32.96
CA ILE A 280 -28.85 -11.99 -32.69
C ILE A 280 -27.70 -10.99 -32.67
N ASN A 281 -27.69 -10.03 -33.60
CA ASN A 281 -26.66 -8.99 -33.64
C ASN A 281 -26.68 -8.08 -32.40
N GLN A 282 -27.85 -7.66 -31.94
CA GLN A 282 -28.00 -6.90 -30.69
C GLN A 282 -27.55 -7.70 -29.48
N TYR A 283 -27.81 -9.01 -29.49
CA TYR A 283 -27.39 -9.90 -28.43
C TYR A 283 -25.86 -10.05 -28.36
N ILE A 284 -25.20 -10.14 -29.53
CA ILE A 284 -23.72 -10.11 -29.63
C ILE A 284 -23.16 -8.77 -29.14
N ASP A 285 -23.77 -7.64 -29.47
CA ASP A 285 -23.33 -6.32 -28.97
C ASP A 285 -23.45 -6.21 -27.46
N ASN A 286 -24.55 -6.69 -26.88
CA ASN A 286 -24.74 -6.69 -25.43
C ASN A 286 -23.71 -7.56 -24.71
N LEU A 287 -23.34 -8.70 -25.29
CA LEU A 287 -22.27 -9.55 -24.77
C LEU A 287 -20.91 -8.87 -24.88
N CYS A 288 -20.60 -8.27 -26.04
CA CYS A 288 -19.37 -7.50 -26.23
C CYS A 288 -19.21 -6.41 -25.16
N ASN A 289 -20.28 -5.66 -24.90
CA ASN A 289 -20.32 -4.63 -23.87
C ASN A 289 -20.18 -5.21 -22.45
N SER A 290 -20.85 -6.34 -22.16
CA SER A 290 -20.81 -6.97 -20.83
C SER A 290 -19.46 -7.58 -20.48
N PHE A 291 -18.71 -8.05 -21.48
CA PHE A 291 -17.37 -8.63 -21.31
C PHE A 291 -16.24 -7.64 -21.60
N GLY A 292 -16.54 -6.40 -21.98
CA GLY A 292 -15.54 -5.38 -22.33
C GLY A 292 -14.69 -5.75 -23.55
N ILE A 293 -15.22 -6.57 -24.47
CA ILE A 293 -14.53 -7.04 -25.68
C ILE A 293 -15.13 -6.37 -26.92
N SER A 294 -14.31 -6.11 -27.94
CA SER A 294 -14.80 -5.50 -29.17
C SER A 294 -15.47 -6.52 -30.08
N ARG A 295 -16.49 -6.10 -30.83
CA ARG A 295 -17.17 -6.94 -31.82
C ARG A 295 -16.21 -7.50 -32.87
N GLN A 296 -15.19 -6.72 -33.24
CA GLN A 296 -14.14 -7.15 -34.16
C GLN A 296 -13.29 -8.31 -33.59
N GLN A 297 -13.04 -8.33 -32.27
CA GLN A 297 -12.37 -9.47 -31.62
C GLN A 297 -13.23 -10.73 -31.68
N VAL A 298 -14.54 -10.60 -31.44
CA VAL A 298 -15.51 -11.71 -31.54
C VAL A 298 -15.62 -12.24 -32.97
N ASP A 299 -15.74 -11.36 -33.97
CA ASP A 299 -15.81 -11.76 -35.39
C ASP A 299 -14.53 -12.46 -35.85
N ASN A 300 -13.36 -12.01 -35.37
CA ASN A 300 -12.08 -12.66 -35.67
C ASN A 300 -11.96 -14.02 -35.00
N LEU A 301 -12.51 -14.20 -33.79
CA LEU A 301 -12.61 -15.50 -33.13
C LEU A 301 -13.55 -16.42 -33.91
N ALA A 302 -14.75 -15.97 -34.26
CA ALA A 302 -15.72 -16.75 -35.03
C ALA A 302 -15.13 -17.25 -36.37
N LYS A 303 -14.36 -16.42 -37.07
CA LYS A 303 -13.64 -16.82 -38.29
C LYS A 303 -12.61 -17.93 -38.06
N LYS A 304 -11.94 -17.95 -36.91
CA LYS A 304 -11.02 -19.04 -36.53
C LYS A 304 -11.76 -20.34 -36.22
N PHE A 305 -13.01 -20.24 -35.75
CA PHE A 305 -13.90 -21.36 -35.45
C PHE A 305 -14.80 -21.77 -36.63
N ASN A 306 -14.61 -21.25 -37.85
CA ASN A 306 -15.38 -21.68 -39.01
C ASN A 306 -15.16 -23.19 -39.27
N PHE A 307 -16.14 -23.98 -38.83
CA PHE A 307 -16.28 -25.40 -39.10
C PHE A 307 -16.45 -25.63 -40.61
N LYS A 308 -15.77 -26.66 -41.12
CA LYS A 308 -16.21 -27.39 -42.31
C LYS A 308 -17.30 -28.37 -41.93
#